data_AF-A0A7C2MEC9-F1
#
_entry.id   AF-A0A7C2MEC9-F1
#
_cell.length_a   1.000
_cell.length_b   1.000
_cell.length_c   1.000
_cell.angle_alpha   90.00
_cell.angle_beta   90.00
_cell.angle_gamma   90.00
#
_symmetry.space_group_name_H-M   'P 1'
#
loop_
_entity.id
_entity.type
_entity.pdbx_description
1 polymer ?
#
loop_
_entity_poly.entity_id
_entity_poly.type
_entity_poly.pdbx_seq_one_letter_code
_entity_poly.pdbx_strand_id
1 'polypeptide(L)'
;MVVDLNVDMIGRSRAPGDTHPANQELSDANTLYLIGSDKLSQQLHELSEQTNQDTVKMNLDYRYNDEDHPYRLYYRSDHWNYAQQGIPVIFYFTGLHQDYHKPSDDVDKLDFEKMARIARFIFATGWRIASLDQRLKLDAPSSEEGATG
;
A
#
# COMPACT_ATOMS: atom_id res chain seq x y z
N MET A 1 15.78 12.95 0.54
CA MET A 1 14.48 12.41 0.96
C MET A 1 14.60 10.91 0.99
N VAL A 2 14.15 10.24 2.04
CA VAL A 2 14.06 8.77 2.05
C VAL A 2 12.66 8.43 2.52
N VAL A 3 11.86 7.87 1.62
CA VAL A 3 10.53 7.29 1.82
C VAL A 3 10.57 5.97 1.04
N ASP A 4 9.93 4.93 1.56
CA ASP A 4 9.75 3.69 0.81
C ASP A 4 8.36 3.64 0.19
N LEU A 5 8.30 3.44 -1.13
CA LEU A 5 7.07 3.20 -1.87
C LEU A 5 7.09 1.74 -2.33
N ASN A 6 6.74 0.84 -1.41
CA ASN A 6 6.82 -0.60 -1.61
C ASN A 6 5.65 -1.10 -2.47
N VAL A 7 5.96 -1.90 -3.49
CA VAL A 7 4.99 -2.36 -4.49
C VAL A 7 5.05 -3.87 -4.57
N ASP A 8 4.01 -4.55 -4.12
CA ASP A 8 3.93 -6.01 -4.22
C ASP A 8 2.50 -6.47 -4.47
N MET A 9 2.36 -7.57 -5.22
CA MET A 9 1.09 -8.19 -5.58
C MET A 9 0.05 -7.16 -6.05
N ILE A 10 0.41 -6.30 -7.02
CA ILE A 10 -0.49 -5.28 -7.59
C ILE A 10 -1.19 -5.71 -8.88
N GLY A 11 -0.91 -6.93 -9.34
CA GLY A 11 -1.27 -7.39 -10.68
C GLY A 11 -2.65 -8.03 -10.81
N ARG A 12 -3.39 -8.23 -9.72
CA ARG A 12 -4.61 -9.02 -9.72
C ARG A 12 -5.83 -8.17 -9.39
N SER A 13 -6.95 -8.57 -9.98
CA SER A 13 -8.27 -8.00 -9.71
C SER A 13 -9.28 -9.12 -9.56
N ARG A 14 -10.14 -9.01 -8.55
CA ARG A 14 -11.26 -9.93 -8.38
C ARG A 14 -12.30 -9.66 -9.46
N ALA A 15 -12.59 -10.68 -10.26
CA ALA A 15 -13.60 -10.58 -11.30
C ALA A 15 -15.01 -10.43 -10.70
N PRO A 16 -15.94 -9.71 -11.35
CA PRO A 16 -17.33 -9.69 -10.93
C PRO A 16 -17.92 -11.11 -10.84
N GLY A 17 -18.50 -11.45 -9.70
CA GLY A 17 -19.09 -12.78 -9.47
C GLY A 17 -18.08 -13.87 -9.07
N ASP A 18 -16.81 -13.53 -8.89
CA ASP A 18 -15.83 -14.45 -8.29
C ASP A 18 -16.22 -14.77 -6.84
N THR A 19 -16.48 -16.05 -6.59
CA THR A 19 -16.85 -16.60 -5.28
C THR A 19 -15.78 -17.52 -4.70
N HIS A 20 -14.60 -17.60 -5.33
CA HIS A 20 -13.53 -18.46 -4.85
C HIS A 20 -13.03 -17.98 -3.48
N PRO A 21 -13.05 -18.82 -2.42
CA PRO A 21 -12.71 -18.38 -1.07
C PRO A 21 -11.32 -17.75 -0.95
N ALA A 22 -10.33 -18.28 -1.67
CA ALA A 22 -8.97 -17.73 -1.69
C ALA A 22 -8.82 -16.36 -2.38
N ASN A 23 -9.88 -15.85 -3.04
CA ASN A 23 -9.91 -14.53 -3.67
C ASN A 23 -10.76 -13.54 -2.85
N GLN A 24 -11.23 -13.91 -1.66
CA GLN A 24 -12.06 -13.05 -0.81
C GLN A 24 -11.39 -11.71 -0.53
N GLU A 25 -10.06 -11.75 -0.35
CA GLU A 25 -9.22 -10.61 -0.01
C GLU A 25 -8.68 -9.86 -1.22
N LEU A 26 -8.95 -10.36 -2.42
CA LEU A 26 -8.55 -9.73 -3.67
C LEU A 26 -9.49 -8.55 -3.97
N SER A 27 -8.90 -7.38 -4.16
CA SER A 27 -9.60 -6.15 -4.51
C SER A 27 -10.15 -6.21 -5.93
N ASP A 28 -11.24 -5.47 -6.17
CA ASP A 28 -11.75 -5.25 -7.53
C ASP A 28 -10.82 -4.37 -8.39
N ALA A 29 -11.19 -4.13 -9.65
CA ALA A 29 -10.38 -3.37 -10.61
C ALA A 29 -10.13 -1.89 -10.21
N ASN A 30 -10.88 -1.34 -9.24
CA ASN A 30 -10.84 0.07 -8.86
C ASN A 30 -10.27 0.31 -7.46
N THR A 31 -10.03 -0.75 -6.68
CA THR A 31 -9.61 -0.66 -5.29
C THR A 31 -8.13 -1.00 -5.14
N LEU A 32 -7.43 -0.25 -4.29
CA LEU A 32 -6.02 -0.44 -3.95
C LEU A 32 -5.86 -0.36 -2.44
N TYR A 33 -5.19 -1.35 -1.85
CA TYR A 33 -4.86 -1.31 -0.43
C TYR A 33 -3.58 -0.52 -0.20
N LEU A 34 -3.63 0.42 0.75
CA LEU A 34 -2.46 1.15 1.24
C LEU A 34 -2.22 0.79 2.70
N ILE A 35 -0.98 0.42 3.01
CA ILE A 35 -0.55 0.00 4.34
C ILE A 35 0.67 0.84 4.73
N GLY A 36 0.68 1.39 5.94
CA GLY A 36 1.77 2.18 6.53
C GLY A 36 1.74 3.69 6.27
N SER A 37 0.83 4.19 5.42
CA SER A 37 0.93 5.56 4.87
C SER A 37 0.87 6.69 5.91
N ASP A 38 0.23 6.44 7.05
CA ASP A 38 0.00 7.38 8.16
C ASP A 38 0.79 6.99 9.44
N LYS A 39 1.54 5.89 9.42
CA LYS A 39 2.19 5.34 10.64
C LYS A 39 3.34 6.20 11.15
N LEU A 40 4.08 6.84 10.24
CA LEU A 40 5.27 7.62 10.57
C LEU A 40 5.20 9.08 10.06
N SER A 41 4.21 9.40 9.23
CA SER A 41 4.05 10.72 8.63
C SER A 41 2.63 10.93 8.12
N GLN A 42 1.82 11.66 8.88
CA GLN A 42 0.49 12.11 8.44
C GLN A 42 0.58 12.93 7.15
N GLN A 43 1.67 13.68 6.95
CA GLN A 43 1.92 14.43 5.72
C GLN A 43 2.05 13.51 4.49
N LEU A 44 2.65 12.32 4.64
CA LEU A 44 2.76 11.34 3.56
C LEU A 44 1.37 10.81 3.16
N HIS A 45 0.53 10.47 4.14
CA HIS A 45 -0.84 10.05 3.91
C HIS A 45 -1.65 11.11 3.16
N GLU A 46 -1.65 12.35 3.64
CA GLU A 46 -2.38 13.46 3.02
C GLU A 46 -1.92 13.74 1.59
N LEU A 47 -0.60 13.71 1.35
CA LEU A 47 -0.03 13.89 0.01
C LEU A 47 -0.44 12.75 -0.92
N SER A 48 -0.45 11.51 -0.45
CA SER A 48 -0.90 10.33 -1.21
C SER A 48 -2.39 10.44 -1.58
N GLU A 49 -3.25 10.77 -0.61
CA GLU A 49 -4.69 11.00 -0.84
C GLU A 49 -4.94 12.08 -1.88
N GLN A 50 -4.32 13.25 -1.70
CA GLN A 50 -4.46 14.35 -2.65
C GLN A 50 -3.98 13.95 -4.05
N THR A 51 -2.90 13.18 -4.13
CA THR A 51 -2.38 12.68 -5.42
C THR A 51 -3.35 11.73 -6.09
N ASN A 52 -4.01 10.85 -5.35
CA ASN A 52 -5.05 9.97 -5.89
C ASN A 52 -6.24 10.77 -6.42
N GLN A 53 -6.71 11.77 -5.68
CA GLN A 53 -7.82 12.65 -6.09
C GLN A 53 -7.50 13.40 -7.39
N ASP A 54 -6.26 13.85 -7.54
CA ASP A 54 -5.82 14.62 -8.71
C ASP A 54 -5.51 13.76 -9.94
N THR A 55 -5.34 12.44 -9.78
CA THR A 55 -4.85 11.56 -10.85
C THR A 55 -5.80 10.42 -11.20
N VAL A 56 -5.76 9.31 -10.47
CA VAL A 56 -6.35 8.03 -10.88
C VAL A 56 -7.69 7.72 -10.21
N LYS A 57 -8.02 8.46 -9.13
CA LYS A 57 -9.28 8.38 -8.39
C LYS A 57 -9.68 6.92 -8.08
N MET A 58 -8.72 6.14 -7.60
CA MET A 58 -8.95 4.79 -7.13
C MET A 58 -9.60 4.83 -5.74
N ASN A 59 -10.31 3.77 -5.39
CA ASN A 59 -10.77 3.55 -4.02
C ASN A 59 -9.56 3.12 -3.19
N LEU A 60 -9.02 4.03 -2.38
CA LEU A 60 -7.94 3.69 -1.44
C LEU A 60 -8.56 3.07 -0.21
N ASP A 61 -8.15 1.84 0.11
CA ASP A 61 -8.70 1.06 1.21
C ASP A 61 -7.60 0.75 2.23
N TYR A 62 -7.84 1.16 3.48
CA TYR A 62 -6.87 1.10 4.56
C TYR A 62 -7.15 -0.03 5.55
N ARG A 63 -8.03 -0.99 5.24
CA ARG A 63 -8.39 -2.08 6.17
C ARG A 63 -7.19 -2.86 6.72
N TYR A 64 -6.14 -3.02 5.90
CA TYR A 64 -4.92 -3.74 6.27
C TYR A 64 -3.87 -2.87 6.96
N ASN A 65 -4.12 -1.56 7.06
CA ASN A 65 -3.32 -0.61 7.81
C ASN A 65 -3.64 -0.60 9.31
N ASP A 66 -4.78 -1.19 9.69
CA ASP A 66 -5.18 -1.38 11.08
C ASP A 66 -4.21 -2.33 11.80
N GLU A 67 -3.74 -1.93 12.98
CA GLU A 67 -2.81 -2.71 13.82
C GLU A 67 -3.46 -3.96 14.40
N ASP A 68 -4.78 -3.91 14.59
CA ASP A 68 -5.59 -5.03 15.07
C ASP A 68 -5.99 -5.96 13.93
N HIS A 69 -5.64 -5.64 12.68
CA HIS A 69 -5.94 -6.51 11.54
C HIS A 69 -5.21 -7.87 11.69
N PRO A 70 -5.93 -9.01 11.64
CA PRO A 70 -5.36 -10.32 11.97
C PRO A 70 -4.19 -10.75 11.07
N TYR A 71 -4.16 -10.27 9.82
CA TYR A 71 -3.06 -10.58 8.90
C TYR A 71 -1.76 -9.83 9.16
N ARG A 72 -1.81 -8.72 9.92
CA ARG A 72 -0.62 -7.95 10.31
C ARG A 72 0.31 -7.63 9.12
N LEU A 73 -0.26 -7.21 7.99
CA LEU A 73 0.49 -7.06 6.71
C LEU A 73 1.55 -5.96 6.75
N TYR A 74 1.40 -4.96 7.63
CA TYR A 74 2.41 -3.92 7.87
C TYR A 74 3.79 -4.48 8.29
N TYR A 75 3.83 -5.69 8.85
CA TYR A 75 5.09 -6.32 9.30
C TYR A 75 5.60 -7.42 8.36
N ARG A 76 5.01 -7.57 7.16
CA ARG A 76 5.16 -8.79 6.34
C ARG A 76 5.77 -8.59 4.95
N SER A 77 6.36 -7.42 4.67
CA SER A 77 7.05 -7.14 3.41
C SER A 77 8.25 -6.22 3.65
N ASP A 78 9.03 -5.93 2.60
CA ASP A 78 10.36 -5.30 2.70
C ASP A 78 10.32 -3.91 3.35
N HIS A 79 9.20 -3.19 3.20
CA HIS A 79 8.97 -1.89 3.84
C HIS A 79 9.15 -1.88 5.35
N TRP A 80 8.90 -3.01 6.02
CA TRP A 80 9.03 -3.10 7.48
C TRP A 80 10.45 -2.77 7.95
N ASN A 81 11.47 -3.24 7.22
CA ASN A 81 12.87 -2.96 7.57
C ASN A 81 13.19 -1.45 7.53
N TYR A 82 12.54 -0.71 6.62
CA TYR A 82 12.67 0.75 6.53
C TYR A 82 11.89 1.44 7.65
N ALA A 83 10.66 1.00 7.92
CA ALA A 83 9.84 1.53 9.01
C ALA A 83 10.55 1.41 10.37
N GLN A 84 11.23 0.29 10.64
CA GLN A 84 12.04 0.10 11.85
C GLN A 84 13.19 1.11 12.01
N GLN A 85 13.62 1.74 10.92
CA GLN A 85 14.65 2.78 10.93
C GLN A 85 14.04 4.19 10.90
N GLY A 86 12.73 4.33 11.14
CA GLY A 86 12.02 5.61 11.13
C GLY A 86 11.84 6.20 9.73
N ILE A 87 11.94 5.39 8.68
CA ILE A 87 11.69 5.82 7.29
C ILE A 87 10.20 5.62 6.99
N PRO A 88 9.45 6.67 6.61
CA PRO A 88 8.05 6.54 6.22
C PRO A 88 7.85 5.61 5.03
N VAL A 89 6.73 4.88 5.02
CA VAL A 89 6.44 3.86 4.02
C VAL A 89 5.01 3.96 3.49
N ILE A 90 4.81 3.60 2.23
CA ILE A 90 3.50 3.18 1.71
C ILE A 90 3.70 1.84 1.04
N PHE A 91 2.97 0.83 1.50
CA PHE A 91 2.87 -0.46 0.83
C PHE A 91 1.58 -0.53 0.01
N TYR A 92 1.74 -0.63 -1.31
CA TYR A 92 0.67 -0.80 -2.30
C TYR A 92 0.42 -2.27 -2.58
N PHE A 93 -0.82 -2.72 -2.36
CA PHE A 93 -1.20 -4.13 -2.39
C PHE A 93 -2.61 -4.32 -2.98
N THR A 94 -2.86 -5.41 -3.69
CA THR A 94 -4.21 -5.69 -4.25
C THR A 94 -4.93 -6.87 -3.60
N GLY A 95 -4.31 -7.57 -2.65
CA GLY A 95 -4.94 -8.71 -1.97
C GLY A 95 -4.29 -10.05 -2.28
N LEU A 96 -4.60 -11.04 -1.45
CA LEU A 96 -4.21 -12.43 -1.70
C LEU A 96 -5.16 -13.08 -2.71
N HIS A 97 -4.65 -14.05 -3.45
CA HIS A 97 -5.40 -14.77 -4.49
C HIS A 97 -5.05 -16.26 -4.52
N GLN A 98 -5.93 -17.05 -5.15
CA GLN A 98 -5.84 -18.51 -5.24
C GLN A 98 -4.52 -19.02 -5.84
N ASP A 99 -3.88 -18.21 -6.68
CA ASP A 99 -2.64 -18.54 -7.38
C ASP A 99 -1.37 -18.12 -6.62
N TYR A 100 -1.51 -17.39 -5.51
CA TYR A 100 -0.35 -16.91 -4.76
C TYR A 100 0.55 -18.07 -4.30
N HIS A 101 1.88 -17.91 -4.48
CA HIS A 101 2.89 -18.95 -4.23
C HIS A 101 2.69 -20.26 -5.01
N LYS A 102 2.05 -20.21 -6.19
CA LYS A 102 1.87 -21.38 -7.05
C LYS A 102 2.42 -21.14 -8.46
N PRO A 103 2.80 -22.21 -9.18
CA PRO A 103 3.21 -22.10 -10.59
C PRO A 103 2.12 -21.53 -11.52
N SER A 104 0.86 -21.53 -11.06
CA SER A 104 -0.26 -20.96 -11.81
C SER A 104 -0.35 -19.44 -11.69
N ASP A 105 0.55 -18.77 -10.97
CA ASP A 105 0.64 -17.32 -10.88
C ASP A 105 1.28 -16.73 -12.15
N ASP A 106 0.49 -16.65 -13.22
CA ASP A 106 0.98 -16.37 -14.57
C ASP A 106 0.45 -15.04 -15.15
N VAL A 107 1.06 -14.60 -16.25
CA VAL A 107 0.87 -13.31 -16.92
C VAL A 107 -0.55 -13.12 -17.48
N ASP A 108 -1.18 -14.21 -17.92
CA ASP A 108 -2.52 -14.23 -18.52
C ASP A 108 -3.63 -13.78 -17.55
N LYS A 109 -3.37 -13.87 -16.25
CA LYS A 109 -4.28 -13.47 -15.19
C LYS A 109 -4.06 -12.02 -14.71
N LEU A 110 -3.12 -11.28 -15.30
CA LEU A 110 -2.77 -9.93 -14.86
C LEU A 110 -3.80 -8.91 -15.35
N ASP A 111 -4.20 -7.99 -14.46
CA ASP A 111 -4.97 -6.81 -14.80
C ASP A 111 -4.02 -5.65 -15.13
N PHE A 112 -3.60 -5.59 -16.40
CA PHE A 112 -2.68 -4.57 -16.90
C PHE A 112 -3.26 -3.15 -16.81
N GLU A 113 -4.58 -2.98 -16.93
CA GLU A 113 -5.22 -1.67 -16.84
C GLU A 113 -5.13 -1.10 -15.43
N LYS A 114 -5.47 -1.92 -14.42
CA LYS A 114 -5.30 -1.57 -13.01
C LYS A 114 -3.83 -1.34 -12.67
N MET A 115 -2.91 -2.22 -13.09
CA MET A 115 -1.48 -2.04 -12.87
C MET A 115 -0.97 -0.71 -13.43
N ALA A 116 -1.40 -0.33 -14.64
CA ALA A 116 -1.00 0.94 -15.25
C ALA A 116 -1.54 2.16 -14.48
N ARG A 117 -2.74 2.06 -13.88
CA ARG A 117 -3.28 3.11 -12.99
C ARG A 117 -2.46 3.20 -11.70
N ILE A 118 -2.21 2.06 -11.05
CA ILE A 118 -1.38 1.98 -9.83
C ILE A 118 0.02 2.55 -10.09
N ALA A 119 0.68 2.17 -11.18
CA ALA A 119 2.01 2.66 -11.53
C ALA A 119 2.03 4.19 -11.74
N ARG A 120 1.02 4.76 -12.43
CA ARG A 120 0.90 6.21 -12.59
C ARG A 120 0.68 6.92 -11.26
N PHE A 121 -0.12 6.34 -10.38
CA PHE A 121 -0.37 6.88 -9.04
C PHE A 121 0.91 6.90 -8.20
N ILE A 122 1.60 5.76 -8.10
CA ILE A 122 2.86 5.63 -7.37
C ILE A 122 3.91 6.62 -7.90
N PHE A 123 4.04 6.71 -9.23
CA PHE A 123 4.94 7.67 -9.87
C PHE A 123 4.59 9.12 -9.49
N ALA A 124 3.31 9.51 -9.60
CA ALA A 124 2.87 10.86 -9.26
C ALA A 124 3.09 11.19 -7.79
N THR A 125 2.87 10.21 -6.90
CA THR A 125 3.12 10.34 -5.46
C THR A 125 4.61 10.55 -5.23
N GLY A 126 5.47 9.66 -5.74
CA GLY A 126 6.92 9.81 -5.63
C GLY A 126 7.44 11.14 -6.20
N TRP A 127 6.90 11.59 -7.33
CA TRP A 127 7.23 12.88 -7.94
C TRP A 127 6.88 14.06 -7.03
N ARG A 128 5.68 14.07 -6.43
CA ARG A 128 5.24 15.12 -5.51
C ARG A 128 6.09 15.17 -4.25
N ILE A 129 6.40 14.01 -3.67
CA ILE A 129 7.28 13.95 -2.50
C ILE A 129 8.67 14.49 -2.86
N ALA A 130 9.23 14.09 -4.01
CA ALA A 130 10.53 14.55 -4.50
C ALA A 130 10.58 16.06 -4.82
N SER A 131 9.42 16.68 -5.05
CA SER A 131 9.26 18.10 -5.36
C SER A 131 9.02 18.97 -4.13
N LEU A 132 8.98 18.41 -2.92
CA LEU A 132 8.83 19.18 -1.69
C LEU A 132 10.11 19.99 -1.40
N ASP A 133 9.94 21.25 -0.97
CA ASP A 133 11.06 22.10 -0.52
C ASP A 133 11.78 21.55 0.71
N GLN A 134 11.06 20.77 1.51
CA GLN A 134 11.55 20.15 2.74
C GLN A 134 11.24 18.66 2.73
N ARG A 135 11.98 17.89 3.55
CA ARG A 135 11.67 16.47 3.76
C ARG A 135 10.27 16.33 4.38
N LEU A 136 9.65 15.18 4.13
CA LEU A 136 8.43 14.79 4.84
C LEU A 136 8.61 14.97 6.34
N LYS A 137 7.62 15.61 6.96
CA LYS A 137 7.50 15.77 8.40
C LYS A 137 7.16 14.41 8.99
N LEU A 138 8.02 13.93 9.87
CA LEU A 138 7.74 12.76 10.69
C LEU A 138 6.81 13.14 11.83
N ASP A 139 5.92 12.22 12.20
CA ASP A 139 5.10 12.37 13.38
C ASP A 139 5.94 12.17 14.65
N ALA A 140 5.51 12.78 15.75
CA ALA A 140 6.17 12.53 17.03
C ALA A 140 5.94 11.06 17.42
N PRO A 141 6.95 10.36 17.95
CA PRO A 141 6.75 9.00 18.45
C PRO A 141 5.61 9.01 19.48
N SER A 142 4.63 8.12 19.31
CA SER A 142 3.57 7.93 20.29
C SER A 142 4.21 7.53 21.62
N SER A 143 3.82 8.19 22.70
CA SER A 143 4.43 8.06 24.03
C SER A 143 4.14 6.75 24.75
N GLU A 144 3.79 5.67 24.04
CA GLU A 144 3.35 4.40 24.64
C GLU A 144 4.36 3.24 24.57
N GLU A 145 5.46 3.37 23.83
CA GLU A 145 6.56 2.39 23.92
C GLU A 145 7.61 2.82 24.95
N GLY A 146 7.17 2.84 26.21
CA GLY A 146 7.98 3.23 27.35
C GLY A 146 7.52 2.61 28.66
N ALA A 147 6.94 1.40 28.63
CA ALA A 147 6.70 0.63 29.84
C ALA A 147 6.75 -0.88 29.54
N THR A 148 7.44 -1.62 30.41
CA THR A 148 7.78 -3.05 30.40
C THR A 148 9.01 -3.39 29.54
N GLY A 149 10.09 -3.97 30.07
CA GLY A 149 10.44 -4.47 31.41
C GLY A 149 11.74 -5.25 31.27
#